data_AF-A0A1X0F8K2-F1
#
_entry.id   AF-A0A1X0F8K2-F1
#
_cell.length_a   1.000
_cell.length_b   1.000
_cell.length_c   1.000
_cell.angle_alpha   90.00
_cell.angle_beta   90.00
_cell.angle_gamma   90.00
#
_symmetry.space_group_name_H-M   'P 1'
#
loop_
_entity.id
_entity.type
_entity.pdbx_description
1 polymer ?
#
loop_
_entity_poly.entity_id
_entity_poly.type
_entity_poly.pdbx_seq_one_letter_code
_entity_poly.pdbx_strand_id
1 'polypeptide(L)'
;MVRDQGGRWDVSIKDNAVCVERISESDERVFDDLLRAEEARDLAGLLTKYATKLDESEDSGKGDESKADDKSEDAEQSEEKSEDTDDSDDSEKSEMSDDSDDETDEKAENKSDDSDDSSD
;
A
#
# COMPACT_ATOMS: atom_id res chain seq x y z
N MET A 1 -27.77 15.29 -0.51
CA MET A 1 -27.24 13.93 -0.74
C MET A 1 -26.12 14.08 -1.75
N VAL A 2 -24.90 14.33 -1.27
CA VAL A 2 -23.70 14.26 -2.10
C VAL A 2 -23.59 12.80 -2.50
N ARG A 3 -23.72 12.51 -3.79
CA ARG A 3 -23.51 11.16 -4.30
C ARG A 3 -22.06 10.83 -3.96
N ASP A 4 -21.83 9.77 -3.18
CA ASP A 4 -20.49 9.26 -2.93
C ASP A 4 -19.84 9.07 -4.29
N GLN A 5 -18.84 9.91 -4.59
CA GLN A 5 -18.04 9.78 -5.80
C GLN A 5 -17.27 8.47 -5.64
N GLY A 6 -17.87 7.41 -6.16
CA GLY A 6 -17.60 6.01 -5.83
C GLY A 6 -16.33 5.56 -6.50
N GLY A 7 -15.19 5.95 -5.93
CA GLY A 7 -13.88 5.55 -6.41
C GLY A 7 -13.41 4.21 -5.84
N ARG A 8 -12.57 3.50 -6.59
CA ARG A 8 -11.83 2.32 -6.11
C ARG A 8 -10.64 2.77 -5.27
N TRP A 9 -10.33 2.02 -4.21
CA TRP A 9 -9.06 2.14 -3.50
C TRP A 9 -8.11 1.06 -4.02
N ASP A 10 -6.94 1.47 -4.48
CA ASP A 10 -5.85 0.56 -4.87
C ASP A 10 -4.73 0.68 -3.83
N VAL A 11 -4.20 -0.48 -3.42
CA VAL A 11 -3.07 -0.56 -2.48
C VAL A 11 -1.95 -1.34 -3.14
N SER A 12 -0.77 -0.76 -3.19
CA SER A 12 0.40 -1.36 -3.82
C SER A 12 1.66 -1.13 -2.99
N ILE A 13 2.74 -1.84 -3.32
CA ILE A 13 4.05 -1.63 -2.69
C ILE A 13 4.95 -0.98 -3.73
N LYS A 14 5.50 0.18 -3.38
CA LYS A 14 6.41 0.95 -4.24
C LYS A 14 7.49 1.58 -3.38
N ASP A 15 8.74 1.51 -3.82
CA ASP A 15 9.88 2.16 -3.15
C ASP A 15 10.05 1.80 -1.65
N ASN A 16 9.77 0.53 -1.29
CA ASN A 16 9.74 0.04 0.11
C ASN A 16 8.71 0.73 1.02
N ALA A 17 7.70 1.37 0.43
CA ALA A 17 6.55 1.95 1.10
C ALA A 17 5.24 1.33 0.59
N VAL A 18 4.19 1.42 1.40
CA VAL A 18 2.83 1.04 1.03
C VAL A 18 2.16 2.26 0.40
N CYS A 19 1.83 2.16 -0.88
CA CYS A 19 1.11 3.19 -1.61
C CYS A 19 -0.40 2.94 -1.48
N VAL A 20 -1.16 3.97 -1.13
CA VAL A 20 -2.63 3.93 -1.06
C VAL A 20 -3.17 4.99 -2.02
N GLU A 21 -3.90 4.54 -3.04
CA GLU A 21 -4.43 5.40 -4.09
C GLU A 21 -5.96 5.32 -4.11
N ARG A 22 -6.63 6.46 -4.31
CA ARG A 22 -8.05 6.51 -4.63
C ARG A 22 -8.22 6.91 -6.08
N ILE A 23 -8.91 6.07 -6.84
CA ILE A 23 -9.19 6.25 -8.26
C ILE A 23 -10.66 6.54 -8.42
N SER A 24 -11.02 7.62 -9.10
CA SER A 24 -12.41 8.00 -9.37
C SER A 24 -13.07 7.04 -10.37
N GLU A 25 -14.39 7.17 -10.56
CA GLU A 25 -15.12 6.41 -11.59
C GLU A 25 -14.64 6.70 -13.02
N SER A 26 -13.93 7.82 -13.23
CA SER A 26 -13.33 8.20 -14.51
C SER A 26 -11.90 7.68 -14.69
N ASP A 27 -11.46 6.76 -13.82
CA ASP A 27 -10.10 6.20 -13.79
C ASP A 27 -9.00 7.25 -13.47
N GLU A 28 -9.40 8.40 -12.92
CA GLU A 28 -8.48 9.46 -12.51
C GLU A 28 -8.05 9.26 -11.06
N ARG A 29 -6.74 9.33 -10.78
CA ARG A 29 -6.23 9.31 -9.40
C ARG A 29 -6.58 10.63 -8.73
N VAL A 30 -7.34 10.55 -7.64
CA VAL A 30 -7.81 11.70 -6.87
C VAL A 30 -7.15 11.80 -5.49
N PHE A 31 -6.47 10.74 -5.06
CA PHE A 31 -5.69 10.67 -3.84
C PHE A 31 -4.56 9.67 -4.02
N ASP A 32 -3.38 10.01 -3.52
CA ASP A 32 -2.23 9.12 -3.41
C ASP A 32 -1.45 9.47 -2.15
N ASP A 33 -1.03 8.46 -1.40
CA ASP A 33 -0.14 8.62 -0.26
C ASP A 33 0.83 7.43 -0.14
N LEU A 34 2.01 7.67 0.40
CA LEU A 34 3.07 6.70 0.61
C LEU A 34 3.33 6.54 2.11
N LEU A 35 2.87 5.41 2.65
CA LEU A 35 2.99 5.08 4.06
C LEU A 35 4.17 4.15 4.30
N ARG A 36 4.91 4.37 5.39
CA ARG A 36 5.86 3.36 5.86
C ARG A 36 5.11 2.13 6.35
N ALA A 37 5.81 1.00 6.45
CA ALA A 37 5.20 -0.26 6.88
C ALA A 37 4.48 -0.16 8.24
N GLU A 38 5.07 0.54 9.22
CA GLU A 38 4.43 0.74 10.54
C GLU A 38 3.18 1.63 10.44
N GLU A 39 3.27 2.75 9.72
CA GLU A 39 2.16 3.68 9.52
C GLU A 39 0.97 3.01 8.81
N ALA A 40 1.25 2.14 7.84
CA ALA A 40 0.23 1.35 7.16
C ALA A 40 -0.47 0.35 8.10
N ARG A 41 0.25 -0.27 9.03
CA ARG A 41 -0.33 -1.17 10.05
C ARG A 41 -1.20 -0.39 11.02
N ASP A 42 -0.73 0.76 11.49
CA ASP A 42 -1.48 1.64 12.38
C ASP A 42 -2.79 2.11 11.71
N LEU A 43 -2.72 2.52 10.44
CA LEU A 43 -3.89 2.90 9.66
C LEU A 43 -4.86 1.74 9.47
N ALA A 44 -4.38 0.54 9.14
CA ALA A 44 -5.21 -0.66 9.04
C ALA A 44 -5.91 -0.97 10.37
N GLY A 45 -5.21 -0.88 11.50
CA GLY A 45 -5.78 -1.08 12.83
C GLY A 45 -6.89 -0.07 13.16
N LEU A 46 -6.69 1.20 12.79
CA LEU A 46 -7.73 2.23 12.94
C LEU A 46 -8.94 1.92 12.06
N LEU A 47 -8.75 1.59 10.78
CA LEU A 47 -9.83 1.25 9.86
C LEU A 47 -10.66 0.07 10.38
N THR A 48 -10.01 -1.01 10.81
CA THR A 48 -10.69 -2.17 11.41
C THR A 48 -11.47 -1.78 12.65
N LYS A 49 -10.87 -1.02 13.58
CA LYS A 49 -11.53 -0.60 14.82
C LYS A 49 -12.80 0.21 14.57
N TYR A 50 -12.78 1.12 13.59
CA TYR A 50 -13.94 1.94 13.26
C TYR A 50 -14.99 1.17 12.47
N ALA A 51 -14.60 0.22 11.62
CA ALA A 51 -15.53 -0.69 10.96
C ALA A 51 -16.26 -1.56 11.99
N THR A 52 -15.55 -2.20 12.92
CA THR A 52 -16.17 -2.98 14.01
C THR A 52 -17.16 -2.16 14.84
N LYS A 53 -16.79 -0.92 15.20
CA LYS A 53 -17.72 -0.03 15.92
C LYS A 53 -18.97 0.32 15.12
N LEU A 54 -18.87 0.38 13.79
CA LEU A 54 -20.00 0.64 12.92
C LEU A 54 -20.94 -0.57 12.92
N ASP A 55 -20.40 -1.78 12.75
CA ASP A 55 -21.14 -3.06 12.89
C ASP A 55 -21.84 -3.18 14.26
N GLU A 56 -21.16 -2.82 15.35
CA GLU A 56 -21.76 -2.82 16.70
C GLU A 56 -22.88 -1.78 16.85
N SER A 57 -22.79 -0.66 16.13
CA SER A 57 -23.78 0.41 16.18
C SER A 57 -25.04 0.06 15.39
N GLU A 58 -24.92 -0.62 14.25
CA GLU A 58 -26.05 -1.11 13.45
C GLU A 58 -26.76 -2.31 14.11
N ASP A 59 -26.04 -3.12 14.89
CA ASP A 59 -26.59 -4.25 15.64
C ASP A 59 -27.43 -3.82 16.87
N SER A 60 -27.24 -2.61 17.38
CA SER A 60 -27.99 -2.08 18.54
C SER A 60 -29.51 -1.90 18.32
N GLY A 61 -30.00 -2.15 17.10
CA GLY A 61 -31.43 -2.19 16.73
C GLY A 61 -32.08 -3.58 16.72
N LYS A 62 -31.32 -4.66 16.96
CA LYS A 62 -31.81 -6.05 16.96
C LYS A 62 -31.66 -6.62 18.37
N GLY A 63 -32.69 -6.44 19.19
CA GLY A 63 -32.77 -7.11 20.49
C GLY A 63 -32.87 -8.64 20.34
N ASP A 64 -32.35 -9.32 21.37
CA ASP A 64 -32.23 -10.77 21.61
C ASP A 64 -31.13 -11.46 20.79
N GLU A 65 -30.15 -12.18 21.35
CA GLU A 65 -30.11 -12.90 22.62
C GLU A 65 -28.69 -13.46 22.90
N SER A 66 -28.17 -13.18 24.10
CA SER A 66 -27.39 -14.10 24.95
C SER A 66 -26.03 -14.67 24.51
N LYS A 67 -24.99 -14.24 25.27
CA LYS A 67 -23.84 -15.02 25.81
C LYS A 67 -22.79 -15.50 24.77
N ALA A 68 -21.49 -15.35 24.98
CA ALA A 68 -20.75 -15.41 26.22
C ALA A 68 -19.44 -14.61 26.15
N ASP A 69 -19.13 -14.03 27.31
CA ASP A 69 -17.80 -13.76 27.81
C ASP A 69 -16.83 -14.92 27.48
N ASP A 70 -15.77 -14.63 26.73
CA ASP A 70 -14.53 -15.43 26.80
C ASP A 70 -13.34 -14.46 26.92
N LYS A 71 -13.22 -13.94 28.14
CA LYS A 71 -11.99 -13.38 28.69
C LYS A 71 -11.34 -14.45 29.58
N SER A 72 -10.36 -15.19 29.08
CA SER A 72 -9.23 -15.77 29.85
C SER A 72 -8.23 -16.37 28.86
N GLU A 73 -7.06 -15.78 28.61
CA GLU A 73 -5.84 -16.00 29.41
C GLU A 73 -5.67 -17.48 29.81
N ASP A 74 -4.85 -18.25 29.08
CA ASP A 74 -3.77 -19.05 29.68
C ASP A 74 -2.79 -19.58 28.61
N ALA A 75 -1.51 -19.43 28.91
CA ALA A 75 -0.38 -19.93 28.15
C ALA A 75 -0.17 -21.42 28.44
N GLU A 76 0.20 -22.24 27.46
CA GLU A 76 1.07 -23.38 27.74
C GLU A 76 1.92 -23.76 26.51
N GLN A 77 3.14 -24.13 26.84
CA GLN A 77 4.28 -24.34 25.98
C GLN A 77 4.11 -25.54 25.02
N SER A 78 4.79 -25.48 23.88
CA SER A 78 5.30 -26.68 23.22
C SER A 78 6.69 -26.38 22.70
N GLU A 79 7.67 -26.68 23.56
CA GLU A 79 9.05 -26.87 23.16
C GLU A 79 9.12 -28.06 22.20
N GLU A 80 9.47 -27.83 20.94
CA GLU A 80 10.06 -28.88 20.12
C GLU A 80 11.47 -28.47 19.71
N LYS A 81 12.39 -29.20 20.34
CA LYS A 81 13.82 -29.00 20.38
C LYS A 81 14.45 -29.59 19.12
N SER A 82 15.36 -28.82 18.54
CA SER A 82 16.62 -29.24 17.90
C SER A 82 16.59 -30.21 16.70
N GLU A 83 17.10 -29.74 15.57
CA GLU A 83 18.27 -30.38 14.98
C GLU A 83 19.19 -29.35 14.30
N ASP A 84 20.43 -29.41 14.76
CA ASP A 84 21.63 -28.70 14.37
C ASP A 84 22.21 -29.41 13.14
N THR A 85 22.47 -28.67 12.06
CA THR A 85 23.51 -29.05 11.08
C THR A 85 24.22 -27.80 10.59
N ASP A 86 25.23 -27.42 11.36
CA ASP A 86 26.50 -26.84 10.89
C ASP A 86 27.07 -27.68 9.73
N ASP A 87 27.27 -27.09 8.54
CA ASP A 87 28.47 -27.36 7.73
C ASP A 87 28.65 -26.34 6.58
N SER A 88 29.57 -25.40 6.83
CA SER A 88 30.72 -24.97 6.02
C SER A 88 30.66 -24.62 4.51
N ASP A 89 31.57 -23.67 4.24
CA ASP A 89 32.41 -23.50 3.04
C ASP A 89 31.77 -22.77 1.85
N ASP A 90 32.11 -21.50 1.62
CA ASP A 90 33.39 -21.00 1.08
C ASP A 90 33.21 -20.62 -0.39
N SER A 91 33.40 -19.34 -0.68
CA SER A 91 34.36 -18.88 -1.68
C SER A 91 34.03 -17.45 -2.07
N GLU A 92 34.92 -16.57 -1.63
CA GLU A 92 35.18 -15.26 -2.19
C GLU A 92 35.33 -15.27 -3.71
N LYS A 93 35.11 -14.08 -4.32
CA LYS A 93 35.54 -13.54 -5.63
C LYS A 93 34.34 -13.02 -6.46
N SER A 94 34.33 -11.86 -7.08
CA SER A 94 35.30 -10.77 -7.21
C SER A 94 34.59 -9.64 -7.98
N GLU A 95 34.89 -8.42 -7.58
CA GLU A 95 34.85 -7.16 -8.32
C GLU A 95 34.83 -7.30 -9.86
N MET A 96 33.82 -6.72 -10.53
CA MET A 96 33.88 -6.26 -11.92
C MET A 96 32.85 -5.10 -12.06
N SER A 97 33.27 -3.85 -11.98
CA SER A 97 33.69 -2.99 -13.11
C SER A 97 32.54 -2.11 -13.61
N ASP A 98 32.63 -0.84 -13.23
CA ASP A 98 32.53 0.36 -14.07
C ASP A 98 32.05 0.11 -15.52
N ASP A 99 30.86 0.62 -15.84
CA ASP A 99 30.58 1.09 -17.20
C ASP A 99 29.79 2.39 -17.09
N SER A 100 30.51 3.49 -17.31
CA SER A 100 29.98 4.81 -17.56
C SER A 100 29.36 4.81 -18.96
N ASP A 101 28.10 5.17 -19.10
CA ASP A 101 27.61 5.71 -20.37
C ASP A 101 26.78 6.96 -20.11
N ASP A 102 27.53 8.06 -20.23
CA ASP A 102 27.14 9.43 -20.46
C ASP A 102 26.47 9.52 -21.84
N GLU A 103 25.17 9.78 -21.91
CA GLU A 103 24.58 10.36 -23.11
C GLU A 103 23.61 11.47 -22.69
N THR A 104 24.22 12.67 -22.61
CA THR A 104 23.54 13.94 -22.78
C THR A 104 22.77 13.95 -24.09
N ASP A 105 21.45 14.16 -24.05
CA ASP A 105 20.78 14.74 -25.21
C ASP A 105 19.88 15.90 -24.76
N GLU A 106 20.53 17.05 -24.66
CA GLU A 106 19.86 18.33 -24.77
C GLU A 106 19.16 18.41 -26.13
N LYS A 107 17.83 18.42 -26.12
CA LYS A 107 17.04 18.96 -27.24
C LYS A 107 16.33 20.20 -26.75
N ALA A 108 17.14 21.24 -26.71
CA ALA A 108 16.68 22.59 -26.83
C ALA A 108 16.01 22.82 -28.21
N GLU A 109 15.00 23.69 -28.18
CA GLU A 109 14.62 24.69 -29.18
C GLU A 109 14.18 24.29 -30.61
N ASN A 110 12.87 24.48 -30.86
CA ASN A 110 12.33 25.44 -31.86
C ASN A 110 10.79 25.46 -31.74
N LYS A 111 10.12 26.55 -31.34
CA LYS A 111 9.77 27.78 -32.09
C LYS A 111 9.23 27.53 -33.50
N SER A 112 7.96 27.91 -33.69
CA SER A 112 7.25 28.49 -34.87
C SER A 112 5.76 28.17 -34.63
N ASP A 113 4.88 29.03 -34.14
CA ASP A 113 4.37 30.30 -34.71
C ASP A 113 4.36 30.30 -36.24
N ASP A 114 3.30 29.74 -36.81
CA ASP A 114 2.86 29.93 -38.20
C ASP A 114 1.51 29.18 -38.33
N SER A 115 0.41 29.67 -38.90
CA SER A 115 -0.11 30.98 -39.25
C SER A 115 -1.61 30.78 -39.42
N ASP A 116 -2.34 31.88 -39.23
CA ASP A 116 -3.69 32.11 -39.75
C ASP A 116 -3.76 31.72 -41.25
N ASP A 117 -4.66 30.80 -41.62
CA ASP A 117 -5.14 30.70 -43.00
C ASP A 117 -6.67 30.56 -42.99
N SER A 118 -7.28 31.62 -43.51
CA SER A 118 -8.71 31.87 -43.66
C SER A 118 -9.30 31.15 -44.89
N SER A 119 -10.62 30.96 -44.85
CA SER A 119 -11.55 30.75 -45.99
C SER A 119 -11.52 29.36 -46.64
N ASP A 120 -12.62 28.68 -46.96
CA ASP A 120 -13.98 29.04 -47.41
C ASP A 120 -15.00 27.99 -46.93
#